data_AF-A0A915LAQ2-F1
#
_entry.id   AF-A0A915LAQ2-F1
#
_cell.length_a   1.000
_cell.length_b   1.000
_cell.length_c   1.000
_cell.angle_alpha   90.00
_cell.angle_beta   90.00
_cell.angle_gamma   90.00
#
_symmetry.space_group_name_H-M   'P 1'
#
loop_
_entity.id
_entity.type
_entity.pdbx_description
1 polymer ?
#
loop_
_entity_poly.entity_id
_entity_poly.type
_entity_poly.pdbx_seq_one_letter_code
_entity_poly.pdbx_strand_id
1 'polypeptide(L)'
;AESVPAQLNAAAAGSLFNNANDFPGHSAAAVFFGNPNFNTTTQASQQPLVTSNEPNNPDITQSFTDDIQGEANNYFQQIYAQPPQPSMSIEQFLEVLKRFRDSTEKKQLDVFACMIKNLFEEYNFFEQYPEKELHTTALLFGGVLREGLVSGTPLVVALRIVAEALKKEPGARLFNFGVVALDQFKTRLKEYPRYCQNILPTVSRNLPPRLLDYVQHGIREEWPPSHQSAVTRSVTPACQSASVVSQTPTTFVTSMAQSGTAKPAPTLNATNIDTLVHATDKEDSKVAVPPENIVEKVAFLFNNLSQMNMLQKVSEMKGMMVDEHLPWLAQYLVMKRVSAESNFHNLYATFVTALGNRTLNAIILKETYRNIKVTVTYKILLRSDKAAANFSDRTLLKNLGHWLGMVTLMVNKPILHRDLDVKSLLLEAFWKGQQELLYVVPFLAKILESCQKSK
;
A
#
# COMPACT_ATOMS: atom_id res chain seq x y z
N ALA A 1 49.30 30.34 -29.00
CA ALA A 1 49.36 28.98 -29.53
C ALA A 1 49.81 28.07 -28.39
N GLU A 2 49.38 26.81 -28.43
CA GLU A 2 49.77 25.71 -27.52
C GLU A 2 49.22 25.78 -26.09
N SER A 3 48.98 24.69 -25.37
CA SER A 3 48.42 23.34 -25.60
C SER A 3 48.71 22.55 -24.32
N VAL A 4 47.82 21.62 -23.97
CA VAL A 4 47.98 20.45 -23.07
C VAL A 4 47.73 20.67 -21.55
N PRO A 5 46.88 19.81 -20.92
CA PRO A 5 46.49 19.85 -19.51
C PRO A 5 47.31 18.91 -18.62
N ALA A 6 47.30 19.15 -17.29
CA ALA A 6 47.94 18.34 -16.27
C ALA A 6 46.92 17.47 -15.48
N GLN A 7 47.28 16.20 -15.35
CA GLN A 7 46.70 15.18 -14.46
C GLN A 7 46.87 15.54 -12.98
N LEU A 8 45.96 15.06 -12.12
CA LEU A 8 46.20 14.72 -10.70
C LEU A 8 45.12 13.69 -10.30
N ASN A 9 45.41 12.39 -10.36
CA ASN A 9 46.05 11.52 -9.35
C ASN A 9 45.05 10.99 -8.29
N ALA A 10 44.89 9.67 -8.34
CA ALA A 10 44.06 8.86 -7.45
C ALA A 10 44.94 8.28 -6.33
N ALA A 11 44.53 8.45 -5.07
CA ALA A 11 44.70 7.49 -3.98
C ALA A 11 44.29 8.15 -2.66
N ALA A 12 43.32 7.53 -1.97
CA ALA A 12 43.21 7.38 -0.51
C ALA A 12 41.75 7.45 -0.05
N ALA A 13 41.15 6.28 0.20
CA ALA A 13 40.14 6.09 1.26
C ALA A 13 39.79 4.60 1.32
N GLY A 14 40.64 3.83 2.01
CA GLY A 14 40.27 2.53 2.54
C GLY A 14 39.77 2.68 3.97
N SER A 15 38.84 1.79 4.34
CA SER A 15 38.42 1.47 5.72
C SER A 15 37.52 2.48 6.43
N LEU A 16 36.22 2.15 6.50
CA LEU A 16 35.40 2.18 7.73
C LEU A 16 34.01 1.56 7.40
N PHE A 17 33.99 0.25 7.17
CA PHE A 17 32.77 -0.57 7.31
C PHE A 17 32.85 -1.25 8.67
N ASN A 18 32.12 -0.72 9.65
CA ASN A 18 31.55 -1.50 10.75
C ASN A 18 30.60 -0.60 11.54
N ASN A 19 29.30 -0.79 11.30
CA ASN A 19 28.29 -0.89 12.34
C ASN A 19 26.97 -1.31 11.69
N ALA A 20 26.74 -2.62 11.71
CA ALA A 20 25.42 -3.20 11.69
C ALA A 20 24.74 -2.96 13.04
N ASN A 21 23.41 -2.92 13.01
CA ASN A 21 22.46 -2.81 14.14
C ASN A 21 22.09 -1.38 14.55
N ASP A 22 21.07 -0.82 13.89
CA ASP A 22 19.84 -0.36 14.58
C ASP A 22 18.82 0.16 13.54
N PHE A 23 17.76 -0.62 13.29
CA PHE A 23 16.55 -0.16 12.61
C PHE A 23 15.32 -0.65 13.38
N PRO A 24 14.43 0.24 13.86
CA PRO A 24 13.18 -0.17 14.47
C PRO A 24 12.20 -0.65 13.39
N GLY A 25 11.70 -1.87 13.58
CA GLY A 25 10.91 -2.63 12.61
C GLY A 25 9.68 -1.90 12.07
N HIS A 26 9.60 -1.82 10.75
CA HIS A 26 8.36 -1.51 10.03
C HIS A 26 7.67 -2.84 9.73
N SER A 27 6.53 -3.11 10.37
CA SER A 27 5.76 -4.33 10.15
C SER A 27 5.16 -4.33 8.73
N ALA A 28 5.41 -5.40 7.95
CA ALA A 28 4.86 -5.56 6.58
C ALA A 28 3.35 -5.43 6.49
N ALA A 29 2.63 -5.66 7.60
CA ALA A 29 1.20 -5.51 7.62
C ALA A 29 0.71 -4.06 7.47
N ALA A 30 1.53 -3.08 7.84
CA ALA A 30 1.24 -1.67 7.55
C ALA A 30 1.29 -1.36 6.05
N VAL A 31 2.06 -2.13 5.29
CA VAL A 31 2.15 -2.04 3.83
C VAL A 31 0.90 -2.65 3.18
N PHE A 32 0.40 -3.78 3.72
CA PHE A 32 -0.77 -4.48 3.18
C PHE A 32 -2.11 -3.72 3.26
N PHE A 33 -2.29 -2.78 4.20
CA PHE A 33 -3.59 -2.12 4.45
C PHE A 33 -3.52 -0.62 4.66
N GLY A 34 -2.37 0.01 4.41
CA GLY A 34 -2.19 1.46 4.55
C GLY A 34 -2.98 2.32 3.56
N ASN A 35 -4.02 1.81 2.90
CA ASN A 35 -4.71 2.50 1.81
C ASN A 35 -6.24 2.29 1.79
N PRO A 36 -7.03 3.13 2.50
CA PRO A 36 -8.49 2.99 2.59
C PRO A 36 -9.24 3.73 1.48
N ASN A 37 -8.83 3.62 0.20
CA ASN A 37 -9.57 4.26 -0.90
C ASN A 37 -9.57 3.42 -2.17
N PHE A 38 -10.38 2.35 -2.18
CA PHE A 38 -10.79 1.65 -3.38
C PHE A 38 -12.30 1.78 -3.58
N ASN A 39 -12.70 2.82 -4.32
CA ASN A 39 -13.92 2.82 -5.11
C ASN A 39 -13.48 2.92 -6.58
N THR A 40 -13.40 1.77 -7.25
CA THR A 40 -13.12 1.67 -8.69
C THR A 40 -14.41 1.79 -9.47
N THR A 41 -14.65 2.97 -10.06
CA THR A 41 -15.50 3.06 -11.26
C THR A 41 -14.60 2.93 -12.47
N THR A 42 -14.47 1.70 -12.98
CA THR A 42 -13.81 1.43 -14.27
C THR A 42 -14.89 1.44 -15.34
N GLN A 43 -14.85 2.40 -16.27
CA GLN A 43 -15.68 2.39 -17.47
C GLN A 43 -15.29 1.17 -18.33
N ALA A 44 -16.27 0.31 -18.55
CA ALA A 44 -16.20 -0.83 -19.44
C ALA A 44 -16.02 -0.35 -20.90
N SER A 45 -14.94 -0.80 -21.55
CA SER A 45 -14.90 -0.91 -23.00
C SER A 45 -15.54 -2.24 -23.37
N GLN A 46 -16.68 -2.18 -24.06
CA GLN A 46 -17.51 -3.33 -24.41
C GLN A 46 -16.81 -4.27 -25.41
N GLN A 47 -16.62 -5.53 -25.02
CA GLN A 47 -16.77 -6.70 -25.89
C GLN A 47 -17.36 -7.86 -25.04
N PRO A 48 -18.27 -8.68 -25.60
CA PRO A 48 -19.12 -9.55 -24.80
C PRO A 48 -18.37 -10.79 -24.35
N LEU A 49 -18.24 -10.99 -23.03
CA LEU A 49 -17.73 -12.24 -22.46
C LEU A 49 -18.81 -12.88 -21.57
N VAL A 50 -19.09 -14.14 -21.90
CA VAL A 50 -20.11 -15.01 -21.34
C VAL A 50 -19.93 -15.13 -19.81
N THR A 51 -20.95 -14.72 -19.06
CA THR A 51 -21.02 -14.93 -17.60
C THR A 51 -21.28 -16.40 -17.29
N SER A 52 -20.25 -17.11 -16.85
CA SER A 52 -20.43 -18.35 -16.07
C SER A 52 -20.58 -17.97 -14.59
N ASN A 53 -21.82 -17.98 -14.08
CA ASN A 53 -22.11 -17.80 -12.65
C ASN A 53 -21.65 -19.05 -11.88
N GLU A 54 -20.48 -18.99 -11.27
CA GLU A 54 -20.10 -19.89 -10.17
C GLU A 54 -20.33 -19.17 -8.83
N PRO A 55 -21.03 -19.80 -7.86
CA PRO A 55 -21.59 -19.08 -6.71
C PRO A 55 -20.60 -18.60 -5.64
N ASN A 56 -19.32 -18.99 -5.68
CA ASN A 56 -18.33 -18.69 -4.61
C ASN A 56 -17.00 -18.10 -5.12
N ASN A 57 -16.95 -17.50 -6.31
CA ASN A 57 -15.71 -16.88 -6.81
C ASN A 57 -15.67 -15.38 -6.45
N PRO A 58 -14.61 -14.86 -5.79
CA PRO A 58 -14.59 -13.49 -5.34
C PRO A 58 -14.56 -12.51 -6.52
N ASP A 59 -15.50 -11.56 -6.51
CA ASP A 59 -15.51 -10.45 -7.47
C ASP A 59 -14.43 -9.44 -7.08
N ILE A 60 -13.31 -9.49 -7.80
CA ILE A 60 -12.13 -8.65 -7.57
C ILE A 60 -12.38 -7.17 -7.92
N THR A 61 -13.54 -6.83 -8.47
CA THR A 61 -13.89 -5.45 -8.87
C THR A 61 -14.70 -4.69 -7.82
N GLN A 62 -15.10 -5.36 -6.74
CA GLN A 62 -15.97 -4.81 -5.70
C GLN A 62 -15.21 -3.91 -4.71
N SER A 63 -15.87 -2.84 -4.25
CA SER A 63 -15.39 -2.01 -3.15
C SER A 63 -15.95 -2.50 -1.82
N PHE A 64 -15.09 -2.58 -0.80
CA PHE A 64 -15.41 -3.11 0.52
C PHE A 64 -15.53 -2.00 1.56
N THR A 65 -16.40 -2.18 2.55
CA THR A 65 -16.60 -1.25 3.66
C THR A 65 -15.41 -1.25 4.62
N ASP A 66 -15.26 -0.17 5.39
CA ASP A 66 -14.11 0.06 6.28
C ASP A 66 -13.97 -1.02 7.38
N ASP A 67 -15.07 -1.61 7.82
CA ASP A 67 -15.10 -2.71 8.78
C ASP A 67 -14.52 -4.01 8.19
N ILE A 68 -14.81 -4.30 6.93
CA ILE A 68 -14.29 -5.47 6.20
C ILE A 68 -12.79 -5.31 5.95
N GLN A 69 -12.38 -4.11 5.52
CA GLN A 69 -10.96 -3.80 5.31
C GLN A 69 -10.17 -3.85 6.62
N GLY A 70 -10.75 -3.37 7.73
CA GLY A 70 -10.15 -3.45 9.06
C GLY A 70 -9.97 -4.89 9.54
N GLU A 71 -10.94 -5.76 9.29
CA GLU A 71 -10.87 -7.17 9.66
C GLU A 71 -9.82 -7.92 8.81
N ALA A 72 -9.80 -7.69 7.50
CA ALA A 72 -8.76 -8.22 6.62
C ALA A 72 -7.36 -7.77 7.10
N ASN A 73 -7.19 -6.50 7.48
CA ASN A 73 -5.93 -5.96 7.99
C ASN A 73 -5.39 -6.70 9.20
N ASN A 74 -6.28 -7.01 10.15
CA ASN A 74 -5.92 -7.72 11.36
C ASN A 74 -5.31 -9.10 11.05
N TYR A 75 -5.86 -9.83 10.08
CA TYR A 75 -5.31 -11.14 9.70
C TYR A 75 -3.92 -11.04 9.08
N PHE A 76 -3.65 -10.06 8.21
CA PHE A 76 -2.30 -9.87 7.66
C PHE A 76 -1.31 -9.34 8.72
N GLN A 77 -1.76 -8.51 9.66
CA GLN A 77 -0.97 -8.12 10.84
C GLN A 77 -0.48 -9.32 11.63
N GLN A 78 -1.32 -10.34 11.79
CA GLN A 78 -0.94 -11.55 12.48
C GLN A 78 0.07 -12.39 11.69
N ILE A 79 0.04 -12.41 10.36
CA ILE A 79 1.05 -13.13 9.55
C ILE A 79 2.43 -12.46 9.65
N TYR A 80 2.49 -11.13 9.63
CA TYR A 80 3.75 -10.39 9.65
C TYR A 80 4.23 -10.03 11.07
N ALA A 81 3.47 -10.41 12.11
CA ALA A 81 3.84 -10.18 13.49
C ALA A 81 5.13 -10.94 13.85
N GLN A 82 6.05 -10.24 14.50
CA GLN A 82 7.25 -10.85 15.10
C GLN A 82 7.07 -10.99 16.63
N PRO A 83 7.69 -11.99 17.27
CA PRO A 83 7.66 -12.14 18.72
C PRO A 83 8.08 -10.84 19.42
N PRO A 84 7.40 -10.39 20.51
CA PRO A 84 6.47 -11.14 21.36
C PRO A 84 4.99 -11.04 20.97
N GLN A 85 4.66 -10.43 19.83
CA GLN A 85 3.27 -10.30 19.38
C GLN A 85 2.71 -11.67 18.95
N PRO A 86 1.40 -11.94 19.13
CA PRO A 86 0.79 -13.17 18.66
C PRO A 86 0.86 -13.25 17.13
N SER A 87 1.66 -14.18 16.62
CA SER A 87 1.84 -14.44 15.18
C SER A 87 0.99 -15.62 14.71
N MET A 88 0.36 -15.47 13.55
CA MET A 88 -0.36 -16.55 12.86
C MET A 88 0.55 -17.21 11.83
N SER A 89 0.54 -18.54 11.76
CA SER A 89 1.24 -19.29 10.71
C SER A 89 0.52 -19.18 9.37
N ILE A 90 1.24 -19.41 8.28
CA ILE A 90 0.68 -19.35 6.92
C ILE A 90 -0.38 -20.44 6.73
N GLU A 91 -0.17 -21.63 7.29
CA GLU A 91 -1.12 -22.74 7.26
C GLU A 91 -2.44 -22.37 7.94
N GLN A 92 -2.38 -21.75 9.12
CA GLN A 92 -3.56 -21.28 9.84
C GLN A 92 -4.31 -20.20 9.06
N PHE A 93 -3.58 -19.28 8.42
CA PHE A 93 -4.20 -18.24 7.61
C PHE A 93 -4.91 -18.82 6.37
N LEU A 94 -4.30 -19.80 5.69
CA LEU A 94 -4.93 -20.49 4.57
C LEU A 94 -6.18 -21.27 5.02
N GLU A 95 -6.18 -21.84 6.22
CA GLU A 95 -7.37 -22.49 6.81
C GLU A 95 -8.50 -21.49 7.06
N VAL A 96 -8.19 -20.29 7.55
CA VAL A 96 -9.18 -19.21 7.70
C VAL A 96 -9.75 -18.80 6.34
N LEU A 97 -8.91 -18.62 5.31
CA LEU A 97 -9.39 -18.29 3.96
C LEU A 97 -10.31 -19.39 3.38
N LYS A 98 -9.97 -20.67 3.58
CA LYS A 98 -10.84 -21.79 3.19
C LYS A 98 -12.19 -21.72 3.89
N ARG A 99 -12.18 -21.53 5.21
CA ARG A 99 -13.41 -21.43 6.00
C ARG A 99 -14.29 -20.27 5.54
N PHE A 100 -13.70 -19.11 5.24
CA PHE A 100 -14.44 -17.94 4.78
C PHE A 100 -15.01 -18.12 3.38
N ARG A 101 -14.26 -18.76 2.46
CA ARG A 101 -14.74 -19.10 1.11
C ARG A 101 -15.98 -20.01 1.15
N ASP A 102 -16.00 -20.97 2.06
CA ASP A 102 -17.09 -21.95 2.17
C ASP A 102 -18.18 -21.50 3.16
N SER A 103 -18.05 -20.29 3.72
CA SER A 103 -19.01 -19.72 4.66
C SER A 103 -20.29 -19.26 3.97
N THR A 104 -21.41 -19.33 4.69
CA THR A 104 -22.69 -18.77 4.27
C THR A 104 -22.90 -17.34 4.77
N GLU A 105 -22.00 -16.84 5.62
CA GLU A 105 -22.06 -15.47 6.15
C GLU A 105 -21.48 -14.48 5.14
N LYS A 106 -22.31 -13.53 4.68
CA LYS A 106 -21.91 -12.49 3.71
C LYS A 106 -20.65 -11.74 4.14
N LYS A 107 -20.54 -11.39 5.43
CA LYS A 107 -19.39 -10.68 5.97
C LYS A 107 -18.08 -11.47 5.77
N GLN A 108 -18.08 -12.78 6.04
CA GLN A 108 -16.90 -13.62 5.87
C GLN A 108 -16.51 -13.77 4.41
N LEU A 109 -17.50 -13.90 3.51
CA LEU A 109 -17.28 -13.93 2.07
C LEU A 109 -16.68 -12.62 1.56
N ASP A 110 -17.18 -11.48 2.03
CA ASP A 110 -16.67 -10.17 1.64
C ASP A 110 -15.26 -9.92 2.21
N VAL A 111 -14.96 -10.37 3.43
CA VAL A 111 -13.59 -10.36 4.01
C VAL A 111 -12.65 -11.22 3.18
N PHE A 112 -13.06 -12.43 2.80
CA PHE A 112 -12.27 -13.30 1.92
C PHE A 112 -11.97 -12.63 0.57
N ALA A 113 -12.98 -12.06 -0.08
CA ALA A 113 -12.81 -11.36 -1.35
C ALA A 113 -11.87 -10.16 -1.22
N CYS A 114 -11.98 -9.40 -0.13
CA CYS A 114 -11.09 -8.28 0.19
C CYS A 114 -9.64 -8.76 0.38
N MET A 115 -9.42 -9.84 1.11
CA MET A 115 -8.08 -10.38 1.36
C MET A 115 -7.41 -10.87 0.06
N ILE A 116 -8.15 -11.57 -0.81
CA ILE A 116 -7.64 -12.03 -2.10
C ILE A 116 -7.34 -10.86 -3.04
N LYS A 117 -8.24 -9.87 -3.13
CA LYS A 117 -8.06 -8.66 -3.93
C LYS A 117 -6.79 -7.91 -3.51
N ASN A 118 -6.63 -7.64 -2.22
CA ASN A 118 -5.46 -6.94 -1.69
C ASN A 118 -4.18 -7.72 -1.98
N LEU A 119 -4.16 -9.04 -1.77
CA LEU A 119 -2.98 -9.87 -2.05
C LEU A 119 -2.53 -9.79 -3.52
N PHE A 120 -3.45 -9.65 -4.47
CA PHE A 120 -3.12 -9.58 -5.91
C PHE A 120 -2.73 -8.17 -6.37
N GLU A 121 -3.43 -7.14 -5.87
CA GLU A 121 -3.12 -5.75 -6.21
C GLU A 121 -1.77 -5.30 -5.66
N GLU A 122 -1.34 -5.90 -4.54
CA GLU A 122 -0.06 -5.64 -3.89
C GLU A 122 1.17 -6.05 -4.72
N TYR A 123 1.01 -6.84 -5.78
CA TYR A 123 2.14 -7.22 -6.66
C TYR A 123 2.93 -6.02 -7.18
N ASN A 124 2.26 -4.89 -7.41
CA ASN A 124 2.89 -3.65 -7.88
C ASN A 124 3.90 -3.06 -6.87
N PHE A 125 3.84 -3.48 -5.61
CA PHE A 125 4.67 -2.98 -4.51
C PHE A 125 5.70 -4.01 -4.02
N PHE A 126 5.67 -5.26 -4.49
CA PHE A 126 6.57 -6.33 -4.04
C PHE A 126 8.07 -6.01 -4.20
N GLU A 127 8.46 -5.12 -5.12
CA GLU A 127 9.86 -4.66 -5.25
C GLU A 127 10.32 -3.82 -4.05
N GLN A 128 9.39 -3.20 -3.32
CA GLN A 128 9.65 -2.38 -2.13
C GLN A 128 9.68 -3.21 -0.84
N TYR A 129 9.23 -4.47 -0.90
CA TYR A 129 9.18 -5.32 0.28
C TYR A 129 10.59 -5.74 0.71
N PRO A 130 10.88 -5.76 2.01
CA PRO A 130 12.07 -6.43 2.51
C PRO A 130 11.96 -7.93 2.27
N GLU A 131 13.12 -8.61 2.24
CA GLU A 131 13.24 -9.97 1.71
C GLU A 131 12.45 -11.01 2.52
N LYS A 132 12.42 -10.87 3.86
CA LYS A 132 11.71 -11.78 4.75
C LYS A 132 10.20 -11.73 4.52
N GLU A 133 9.67 -10.52 4.41
CA GLU A 133 8.27 -10.22 4.22
C GLU A 133 7.82 -10.66 2.83
N LEU A 134 8.63 -10.36 1.80
CA LEU A 134 8.37 -10.82 0.44
C LEU A 134 8.37 -12.36 0.35
N HIS A 135 9.25 -13.03 1.08
CA HIS A 135 9.28 -14.48 1.16
C HIS A 135 7.99 -15.03 1.80
N THR A 136 7.55 -14.46 2.93
CA THR A 136 6.27 -14.81 3.55
C THR A 136 5.09 -14.58 2.61
N THR A 137 5.06 -13.46 1.89
CA THR A 137 4.05 -13.19 0.86
C THR A 137 4.08 -14.23 -0.26
N ALA A 138 5.27 -14.67 -0.70
CA ALA A 138 5.42 -15.70 -1.73
C ALA A 138 4.83 -17.05 -1.30
N LEU A 139 5.11 -17.45 -0.05
CA LEU A 139 4.54 -18.66 0.55
C LEU A 139 3.01 -18.57 0.62
N LEU A 140 2.47 -17.43 1.05
CA LEU A 140 1.04 -17.21 1.10
C LEU A 140 0.39 -17.24 -0.29
N PHE A 141 0.95 -16.50 -1.25
CA PHE A 141 0.45 -16.39 -2.62
C PHE A 141 0.44 -17.77 -3.32
N GLY A 142 1.54 -18.51 -3.18
CA GLY A 142 1.63 -19.87 -3.68
C GLY A 142 0.70 -20.84 -2.95
N GLY A 143 0.47 -20.63 -1.65
CA GLY A 143 -0.50 -21.38 -0.85
C GLY A 143 -1.95 -21.19 -1.32
N VAL A 144 -2.34 -19.96 -1.65
CA VAL A 144 -3.67 -19.65 -2.23
C VAL A 144 -3.91 -20.43 -3.52
N LEU A 145 -2.89 -20.52 -4.37
CA LEU A 145 -2.91 -21.33 -5.59
C LEU A 145 -2.90 -22.84 -5.28
N ARG A 146 -2.12 -23.30 -4.30
CA ARG A 146 -2.08 -24.72 -3.92
C ARG A 146 -3.45 -25.21 -3.45
N GLU A 147 -4.12 -24.44 -2.61
CA GLU A 147 -5.40 -24.82 -2.00
C GLU A 147 -6.61 -24.60 -2.91
N GLY A 148 -6.43 -24.00 -4.09
CA GLY A 148 -7.53 -23.76 -5.04
C GLY A 148 -8.56 -22.77 -4.54
N LEU A 149 -8.14 -21.81 -3.73
CA LEU A 149 -9.00 -20.78 -3.17
C LEU A 149 -9.58 -19.84 -4.23
N VAL A 150 -8.90 -19.72 -5.38
CA VAL A 150 -9.32 -18.88 -6.50
C VAL A 150 -9.62 -19.70 -7.75
N SER A 151 -10.67 -19.35 -8.49
CA SER A 151 -11.06 -19.98 -9.76
C SER A 151 -11.32 -18.92 -10.85
N GLY A 152 -11.47 -19.35 -12.11
CA GLY A 152 -11.81 -18.45 -13.23
C GLY A 152 -10.83 -17.29 -13.42
N THR A 153 -11.36 -16.06 -13.53
CA THR A 153 -10.57 -14.84 -13.78
C THR A 153 -9.50 -14.57 -12.70
N PRO A 154 -9.80 -14.58 -11.39
CA PRO A 154 -8.78 -14.44 -10.34
C PRO A 154 -7.60 -15.42 -10.45
N LEU A 155 -7.86 -16.67 -10.83
CA LEU A 155 -6.82 -17.69 -11.03
C LEU A 155 -5.86 -17.30 -12.17
N VAL A 156 -6.40 -16.81 -13.29
CA VAL A 156 -5.59 -16.36 -14.44
C VAL A 156 -4.70 -15.17 -14.04
N VAL A 157 -5.22 -14.24 -13.25
CA VAL A 157 -4.46 -13.09 -12.72
C VAL A 157 -3.32 -13.57 -11.82
N ALA A 158 -3.61 -14.47 -10.88
CA ALA A 158 -2.61 -15.02 -9.96
C ALA A 158 -1.48 -15.76 -10.68
N LEU A 159 -1.81 -16.62 -11.66
CA LEU A 159 -0.83 -17.32 -12.49
C LEU A 159 0.01 -16.32 -13.30
N ARG A 160 -0.61 -15.28 -13.88
CA ARG A 160 0.13 -14.23 -14.61
C ARG A 160 1.13 -13.51 -13.71
N ILE A 161 0.75 -13.16 -12.48
CA ILE A 161 1.65 -12.52 -11.51
C ILE A 161 2.91 -13.37 -11.27
N VAL A 162 2.74 -14.67 -11.05
CA VAL A 162 3.88 -15.59 -10.86
C VAL A 162 4.74 -15.68 -12.12
N ALA A 163 4.14 -15.77 -13.31
CA ALA A 163 4.89 -15.77 -14.57
C ALA A 163 5.67 -14.48 -14.82
N GLU A 164 5.10 -13.30 -14.52
CA GLU A 164 5.79 -12.02 -14.65
C GLU A 164 6.94 -11.90 -13.64
N ALA A 165 6.77 -12.39 -12.41
CA ALA A 165 7.83 -12.45 -11.43
C ALA A 165 9.03 -13.31 -11.90
N LEU A 166 8.75 -14.44 -12.54
CA LEU A 166 9.75 -15.35 -13.09
C LEU A 166 10.49 -14.81 -14.33
N LYS A 167 9.99 -13.74 -14.98
CA LYS A 167 10.68 -13.05 -16.09
C LYS A 167 11.76 -12.07 -15.63
N LYS A 168 11.81 -11.75 -14.33
CA LYS A 168 12.81 -10.83 -13.77
C LYS A 168 14.20 -11.48 -13.76
N GLU A 169 15.23 -10.65 -13.69
CA GLU A 169 16.63 -11.10 -13.68
C GLU A 169 16.88 -12.14 -12.56
N PRO A 170 17.66 -13.20 -12.83
CA PRO A 170 18.03 -14.19 -11.81
C PRO A 170 18.72 -13.53 -10.62
N GLY A 171 18.24 -13.82 -9.41
CA GLY A 171 18.72 -13.18 -8.18
C GLY A 171 18.00 -11.89 -7.78
N ALA A 172 17.10 -11.36 -8.61
CA ALA A 172 16.20 -10.30 -8.19
C ALA A 172 15.22 -10.80 -7.11
N ARG A 173 14.85 -9.92 -6.17
CA ARG A 173 13.88 -10.23 -5.10
C ARG A 173 12.56 -10.80 -5.64
N LEU A 174 12.05 -10.24 -6.74
CA LEU A 174 10.85 -10.74 -7.41
C LEU A 174 11.04 -12.11 -8.09
N PHE A 175 12.23 -12.40 -8.61
CA PHE A 175 12.52 -13.72 -9.16
C PHE A 175 12.44 -14.77 -8.04
N ASN A 176 13.03 -14.49 -6.89
CA ASN A 176 12.95 -15.35 -5.70
C ASN A 176 11.50 -15.53 -5.22
N PHE A 177 10.69 -14.46 -5.22
CA PHE A 177 9.25 -14.55 -4.97
C PHE A 177 8.58 -15.54 -5.94
N GLY A 178 8.84 -15.41 -7.24
CA GLY A 178 8.26 -16.28 -8.27
C GLY A 178 8.64 -17.75 -8.08
N VAL A 179 9.90 -18.04 -7.75
CA VAL A 179 10.40 -19.39 -7.48
C VAL A 179 9.72 -20.00 -6.24
N VAL A 180 9.66 -19.25 -5.14
CA VAL A 180 9.04 -19.72 -3.88
C VAL A 180 7.54 -19.95 -4.06
N ALA A 181 6.83 -19.03 -4.71
CA ALA A 181 5.41 -19.19 -5.01
C ALA A 181 5.15 -20.41 -5.90
N LEU A 182 5.94 -20.59 -6.97
CA LEU A 182 5.83 -21.74 -7.87
C LEU A 182 6.07 -23.07 -7.14
N ASP A 183 7.00 -23.11 -6.17
CA ASP A 183 7.26 -24.33 -5.38
C ASP A 183 6.07 -24.76 -4.51
N GLN A 184 5.28 -23.80 -4.03
CA GLN A 184 4.09 -24.10 -3.21
C GLN A 184 3.01 -24.84 -3.99
N PHE A 185 2.74 -24.46 -5.25
CA PHE A 185 1.69 -25.08 -6.07
C PHE A 185 2.23 -25.98 -7.18
N LYS A 186 3.50 -26.40 -7.12
CA LYS A 186 4.13 -27.26 -8.13
C LYS A 186 3.34 -28.54 -8.43
N THR A 187 2.61 -29.06 -7.45
CA THR A 187 1.78 -30.25 -7.61
C THR A 187 0.55 -30.04 -8.50
N ARG A 188 0.11 -28.80 -8.64
CA ARG A 188 -1.03 -28.42 -9.49
C ARG A 188 -0.61 -27.97 -10.88
N LEU A 189 0.69 -27.90 -11.19
CA LEU A 189 1.17 -27.47 -12.51
C LEU A 189 0.67 -28.34 -13.66
N LYS A 190 0.41 -29.63 -13.40
CA LYS A 190 -0.22 -30.55 -14.36
C LYS A 190 -1.64 -30.13 -14.79
N GLU A 191 -2.33 -29.33 -13.97
CA GLU A 191 -3.66 -28.80 -14.30
C GLU A 191 -3.56 -27.60 -15.26
N TYR A 192 -2.35 -27.05 -15.46
CA TYR A 192 -2.09 -25.84 -16.24
C TYR A 192 -1.01 -26.04 -17.32
N PRO A 193 -1.23 -26.94 -18.30
CA PRO A 193 -0.22 -27.26 -19.32
C PRO A 193 0.16 -26.05 -20.18
N ARG A 194 -0.82 -25.20 -20.56
CA ARG A 194 -0.58 -23.95 -21.32
C ARG A 194 0.27 -22.94 -20.54
N TYR A 195 0.10 -22.88 -19.21
CA TYR A 195 0.90 -22.04 -18.35
C TYR A 195 2.35 -22.54 -18.31
N CYS A 196 2.54 -23.85 -18.13
CA CYS A 196 3.86 -24.49 -18.11
C CYS A 196 4.62 -24.26 -19.43
N GLN A 197 3.94 -24.34 -20.58
CA GLN A 197 4.54 -24.04 -21.89
C GLN A 197 5.01 -22.58 -22.00
N ASN A 198 4.25 -21.63 -21.44
CA ASN A 198 4.57 -20.20 -21.52
C ASN A 198 5.78 -19.82 -20.64
N ILE A 199 5.88 -20.40 -19.44
CA ILE A 199 6.99 -20.06 -18.53
C ILE A 199 8.30 -20.77 -18.90
N LEU A 200 8.24 -21.95 -19.53
CA LEU A 200 9.41 -22.81 -19.79
C LEU A 200 10.59 -22.07 -20.46
N PRO A 201 10.42 -21.28 -21.54
CA PRO A 201 11.52 -20.58 -22.20
C PRO A 201 12.27 -19.62 -21.26
N THR A 202 11.54 -18.96 -20.39
CA THR A 202 12.05 -17.97 -19.42
C THR A 202 12.79 -18.65 -18.27
N VAL A 203 12.26 -19.79 -17.79
CA VAL A 203 12.76 -20.43 -16.56
C VAL A 203 13.82 -21.51 -16.78
N SER A 204 13.98 -22.00 -18.01
CA SER A 204 14.79 -23.20 -18.32
C SER A 204 16.24 -23.16 -17.82
N ARG A 205 16.85 -21.97 -17.67
CA ARG A 205 18.25 -21.82 -17.24
C ARG A 205 18.44 -21.48 -15.76
N ASN A 206 17.41 -20.96 -15.10
CA ASN A 206 17.53 -20.26 -13.82
C ASN A 206 16.68 -20.89 -12.69
N LEU A 207 15.81 -21.86 -13.00
CA LEU A 207 15.00 -22.54 -12.01
C LEU A 207 15.77 -23.72 -11.35
N PRO A 208 15.51 -24.04 -10.07
CA PRO A 208 16.00 -25.28 -9.47
C PRO A 208 15.61 -26.52 -10.28
N PRO A 209 16.50 -27.52 -10.46
CA PRO A 209 16.24 -28.69 -11.31
C PRO A 209 14.97 -29.45 -10.93
N ARG A 210 14.69 -29.55 -9.63
CA ARG A 210 13.46 -30.18 -9.13
C ARG A 210 12.20 -29.48 -9.63
N LEU A 211 12.16 -28.14 -9.64
CA LEU A 211 11.01 -27.39 -10.12
C LEU A 211 10.87 -27.46 -11.64
N LEU A 212 12.00 -27.43 -12.35
CA LEU A 212 12.03 -27.59 -13.79
C LEU A 212 11.40 -28.93 -14.23
N ASP A 213 11.66 -30.02 -13.49
CA ASP A 213 11.02 -31.32 -13.73
C ASP A 213 9.49 -31.24 -13.62
N TYR A 214 8.95 -30.58 -12.60
CA TYR A 214 7.49 -30.39 -12.46
C TYR A 214 6.90 -29.54 -13.59
N VAL A 215 7.60 -28.50 -14.05
CA VAL A 215 7.13 -27.67 -15.17
C VAL A 215 7.13 -28.47 -16.47
N GLN A 216 8.19 -29.26 -16.75
CA GLN A 216 8.29 -30.07 -17.96
C GLN A 216 7.24 -31.19 -18.01
N HIS A 217 7.02 -31.89 -16.90
CA HIS A 217 5.98 -32.91 -16.81
C HIS A 217 4.58 -32.30 -16.78
N GLY A 218 4.43 -31.10 -16.22
CA GLY A 218 3.17 -30.34 -16.24
C GLY A 218 2.69 -29.97 -17.65
N ILE A 219 3.59 -29.79 -18.62
CA ILE A 219 3.23 -29.62 -20.05
C ILE A 219 2.53 -30.86 -20.61
N ARG A 220 2.89 -32.05 -20.09
CA ARG A 220 2.34 -33.34 -20.49
C ARG A 220 1.20 -33.81 -19.57
N GLU A 221 0.79 -32.96 -18.62
CA GLU A 221 -0.22 -33.28 -17.59
C GLU A 221 0.19 -34.45 -16.67
N GLU A 222 1.49 -34.71 -16.56
CA GLU A 222 2.08 -35.82 -15.82
C GLU A 222 2.76 -35.34 -14.53
N TRP A 223 2.94 -36.26 -13.58
CA TRP A 223 3.78 -36.03 -12.41
C TRP A 223 5.22 -36.45 -12.71
N PRO A 224 6.23 -35.71 -12.24
CA PRO A 224 7.61 -36.16 -12.38
C PRO A 224 7.86 -37.45 -11.57
N PRO A 225 8.78 -38.33 -12.02
CA PRO A 225 9.11 -39.59 -11.32
C PRO A 225 9.51 -39.41 -9.85
N SER A 226 10.09 -38.25 -9.51
CA SER A 226 10.48 -37.86 -8.16
C SER A 226 9.29 -37.68 -7.20
N HIS A 227 8.09 -37.38 -7.69
CA HIS A 227 6.87 -37.33 -6.87
C HIS A 227 6.39 -38.73 -6.50
N GLN A 228 6.57 -39.73 -7.37
CA GLN A 228 6.18 -41.11 -7.09
C GLN A 228 7.05 -41.71 -5.97
N SER A 229 8.36 -41.44 -5.95
CA SER A 229 9.27 -41.92 -4.89
C SER A 229 8.98 -41.33 -3.49
N ALA A 230 8.36 -40.13 -3.42
CA ALA A 230 7.97 -39.51 -2.14
C ALA A 230 6.70 -40.15 -1.55
N VAL A 231 5.76 -40.56 -2.39
CA VAL A 231 4.51 -41.23 -1.98
C VAL A 231 4.75 -42.71 -1.63
N THR A 232 5.73 -43.39 -2.25
CA THR A 232 6.08 -44.78 -1.91
C THR A 232 6.83 -44.91 -0.57
N ARG A 233 7.32 -43.82 0.03
CA ARG A 233 7.92 -43.86 1.38
C ARG A 233 6.91 -43.83 2.53
N SER A 234 5.63 -43.55 2.25
CA SER A 234 4.55 -43.55 3.26
C SER A 234 3.60 -44.74 3.16
N VAL A 235 3.91 -45.76 2.35
CA VAL A 235 3.09 -46.98 2.26
C VAL A 235 3.97 -48.23 2.18
N THR A 236 4.46 -48.67 3.34
CA THR A 236 4.76 -50.11 3.54
C THR A 236 3.74 -50.66 4.54
N PRO A 237 2.84 -51.56 4.13
CA PRO A 237 2.10 -52.40 5.05
C PRO A 237 3.01 -53.58 5.41
N ALA A 238 3.52 -53.58 6.63
CA ALA A 238 4.05 -54.78 7.28
C ALA A 238 3.24 -55.00 8.56
N CYS A 239 2.10 -55.69 8.42
CA CYS A 239 1.42 -56.31 9.55
C CYS A 239 2.27 -57.47 10.04
N GLN A 240 2.92 -57.33 11.21
CA GLN A 240 3.08 -58.45 12.14
C GLN A 240 2.94 -57.94 13.59
N SER A 241 1.89 -58.46 14.20
CA SER A 241 1.54 -58.56 15.62
C SER A 241 2.63 -58.33 16.67
N ALA A 242 2.36 -57.44 17.64
CA ALA A 242 2.46 -57.72 19.07
C ALA A 242 1.83 -56.57 19.90
N SER A 243 1.10 -56.97 20.93
CA SER A 243 0.33 -56.22 21.94
C SER A 243 1.14 -55.28 22.85
N VAL A 244 0.47 -54.26 23.44
CA VAL A 244 0.32 -54.00 24.91
C VAL A 244 -0.10 -52.53 25.21
N VAL A 245 -1.36 -52.35 25.66
CA VAL A 245 -1.91 -51.64 26.85
C VAL A 245 -1.56 -50.16 27.21
N SER A 246 -2.65 -49.40 27.48
CA SER A 246 -2.85 -48.23 28.40
C SER A 246 -2.20 -46.87 28.06
N GLN A 247 -2.76 -45.67 28.37
CA GLN A 247 -3.95 -45.20 29.10
C GLN A 247 -4.14 -43.69 28.77
N THR A 248 -5.39 -43.22 28.80
CA THR A 248 -5.86 -41.83 28.98
C THR A 248 -5.46 -41.27 30.38
N PRO A 249 -5.59 -39.97 30.76
CA PRO A 249 -6.68 -39.05 30.36
C PRO A 249 -6.40 -37.54 30.22
N THR A 250 -7.41 -36.93 29.60
CA THR A 250 -7.85 -35.54 29.55
C THR A 250 -8.02 -34.89 30.93
N THR A 251 -7.77 -33.58 31.06
CA THR A 251 -8.48 -32.75 32.04
C THR A 251 -8.67 -31.33 31.50
N PHE A 252 -9.93 -30.93 31.36
CA PHE A 252 -10.38 -29.56 31.12
C PHE A 252 -10.45 -28.82 32.46
N VAL A 253 -10.09 -27.53 32.48
CA VAL A 253 -10.65 -26.57 33.44
C VAL A 253 -10.94 -25.23 32.77
N THR A 254 -12.16 -24.77 33.02
CA THR A 254 -12.80 -23.50 32.65
C THR A 254 -12.56 -22.48 33.76
N SER A 255 -12.33 -21.19 33.46
CA SER A 255 -12.66 -20.11 34.41
C SER A 255 -12.85 -18.74 33.73
N MET A 256 -13.88 -18.05 34.21
CA MET A 256 -14.45 -16.78 33.74
C MET A 256 -13.67 -15.52 34.18
N ALA A 257 -13.88 -14.45 33.40
CA ALA A 257 -14.04 -13.02 33.73
C ALA A 257 -13.11 -12.31 34.75
N GLN A 258 -12.48 -11.21 34.31
CA GLN A 258 -12.63 -9.88 34.94
C GLN A 258 -12.01 -8.73 34.13
N SER A 259 -12.60 -7.55 34.37
CA SER A 259 -12.41 -6.21 33.81
C SER A 259 -11.01 -5.60 33.93
N GLY A 260 -10.60 -4.82 32.92
CA GLY A 260 -9.46 -3.90 32.99
C GLY A 260 -9.52 -2.83 31.90
N THR A 261 -9.64 -1.57 32.31
CA THR A 261 -9.64 -0.35 31.50
C THR A 261 -8.25 -0.06 30.91
N ALA A 262 -8.12 0.12 29.59
CA ALA A 262 -6.92 0.68 28.97
C ALA A 262 -7.26 1.57 27.75
N LYS A 263 -6.63 2.75 27.71
CA LYS A 263 -6.80 3.85 26.73
C LYS A 263 -6.42 3.41 25.30
N PRO A 264 -7.10 3.93 24.25
CA PRO A 264 -6.73 3.66 22.86
C PRO A 264 -5.50 4.47 22.44
N ALA A 265 -4.51 3.81 21.86
CA ALA A 265 -3.34 4.42 21.21
C ALA A 265 -3.70 4.88 19.77
N PRO A 266 -3.10 5.97 19.25
CA PRO A 266 -3.53 6.59 18.00
C PRO A 266 -2.99 5.86 16.75
N THR A 267 -3.83 5.80 15.72
CA THR A 267 -3.61 5.18 14.41
C THR A 267 -2.62 6.01 13.55
N LEU A 268 -1.59 5.37 12.98
CA LEU A 268 -0.54 6.01 12.16
C LEU A 268 -0.96 6.08 10.68
N ASN A 269 -1.30 7.27 10.19
CA ASN A 269 -1.46 7.57 8.76
C ASN A 269 -0.12 8.02 8.15
N ALA A 270 0.65 7.11 7.56
CA ALA A 270 1.94 7.45 6.94
C ALA A 270 1.77 7.83 5.46
N THR A 271 1.59 9.13 5.17
CA THR A 271 2.00 9.67 3.86
C THR A 271 3.44 10.14 3.99
N ASN A 272 4.28 9.80 3.01
CA ASN A 272 5.69 10.18 3.04
C ASN A 272 5.83 11.69 2.77
N ILE A 273 6.13 12.47 3.81
CA ILE A 273 6.29 13.94 3.80
C ILE A 273 7.69 14.35 3.32
N ASP A 274 8.62 13.41 3.14
CA ASP A 274 10.02 13.69 2.77
C ASP A 274 10.10 14.48 1.45
N THR A 275 9.14 14.27 0.54
CA THR A 275 8.96 15.04 -0.70
C THR A 275 8.79 16.55 -0.45
N LEU A 276 8.04 16.93 0.59
CA LEU A 276 7.75 18.32 0.92
C LEU A 276 8.82 18.92 1.84
N VAL A 277 9.41 18.12 2.73
CA VAL A 277 10.50 18.54 3.62
C VAL A 277 11.74 18.90 2.79
N HIS A 278 12.20 18.02 1.90
CA HIS A 278 13.37 18.28 1.04
C HIS A 278 13.19 19.47 0.09
N ALA A 279 11.96 19.81 -0.26
CA ALA A 279 11.68 21.00 -1.07
C ALA A 279 11.60 22.29 -0.24
N THR A 280 11.32 22.17 1.06
CA THR A 280 11.31 23.30 2.01
C THR A 280 12.72 23.65 2.45
N ASP A 281 13.62 22.66 2.58
CA ASP A 281 15.04 22.88 2.93
C ASP A 281 15.83 23.59 1.82
N LYS A 282 15.36 23.55 0.56
CA LYS A 282 16.01 24.22 -0.58
C LYS A 282 15.60 25.68 -0.77
N GLU A 283 14.48 26.11 -0.21
CA GLU A 283 13.98 27.48 -0.33
C GLU A 283 13.67 28.05 1.07
N ASP A 284 14.74 28.50 1.73
CA ASP A 284 14.85 29.38 2.91
C ASP A 284 13.56 30.06 3.40
N SER A 285 12.62 29.27 3.92
CA SER A 285 11.42 29.78 4.57
C SER A 285 11.75 29.95 6.05
N LYS A 286 12.35 31.10 6.41
CA LYS A 286 12.55 31.53 7.80
C LYS A 286 11.21 31.73 8.50
N VAL A 287 10.54 30.62 8.83
CA VAL A 287 9.28 30.61 9.54
C VAL A 287 9.59 30.60 11.02
N ALA A 288 9.04 31.57 11.77
CA ALA A 288 9.21 31.67 13.21
C ALA A 288 8.57 30.44 13.90
N VAL A 289 9.42 29.50 14.29
CA VAL A 289 9.00 28.27 14.97
C VAL A 289 8.47 28.61 16.36
N PRO A 290 7.22 28.25 16.69
CA PRO A 290 6.68 28.46 18.02
C PRO A 290 7.45 27.63 19.06
N PRO A 291 7.43 28.03 20.34
CA PRO A 291 7.97 27.19 21.40
C PRO A 291 7.27 25.82 21.45
N GLU A 292 8.01 24.80 21.88
CA GLU A 292 7.65 23.38 21.79
C GLU A 292 6.30 23.06 22.44
N ASN A 293 5.97 23.74 23.54
CA ASN A 293 4.69 23.63 24.22
C ASN A 293 3.48 24.03 23.34
N ILE A 294 3.67 24.96 22.41
CA ILE A 294 2.64 25.38 21.46
C ILE A 294 2.54 24.36 20.33
N VAL A 295 3.67 23.85 19.84
CA VAL A 295 3.72 22.81 18.80
C VAL A 295 2.97 21.55 19.24
N GLU A 296 3.25 21.05 20.45
CA GLU A 296 2.58 19.88 21.02
C GLU A 296 1.08 20.11 21.21
N LYS A 297 0.68 21.29 21.71
CA LYS A 297 -0.74 21.65 21.88
C LYS A 297 -1.48 21.72 20.56
N VAL A 298 -0.86 22.28 19.50
CA VAL A 298 -1.44 22.30 18.16
C VAL A 298 -1.58 20.89 17.61
N ALA A 299 -0.57 20.03 17.78
CA ALA A 299 -0.65 18.64 17.37
C ALA A 299 -1.77 17.89 18.09
N PHE A 300 -1.88 18.06 19.41
CA PHE A 300 -2.94 17.49 20.22
C PHE A 300 -4.33 17.99 19.80
N LEU A 301 -4.45 19.28 19.47
CA LEU A 301 -5.70 19.88 19.01
C LEU A 301 -6.18 19.26 17.70
N PHE A 302 -5.32 19.17 16.69
CA PHE A 302 -5.71 18.58 15.41
C PHE A 302 -5.95 17.07 15.50
N ASN A 303 -5.23 16.35 16.36
CA ASN A 303 -5.46 14.92 16.61
C ASN A 303 -6.83 14.63 17.24
N ASN A 304 -7.35 15.54 18.07
CA ASN A 304 -8.62 15.38 18.76
C ASN A 304 -9.74 16.24 18.17
N LEU A 305 -9.53 16.84 17.00
CA LEU A 305 -10.52 17.68 16.36
C LEU A 305 -11.71 16.82 15.90
N SER A 306 -12.93 17.27 16.20
CA SER A 306 -14.17 16.66 15.73
C SER A 306 -15.22 17.74 15.49
N GLN A 307 -16.35 17.39 14.85
CA GLN A 307 -17.42 18.35 14.63
C GLN A 307 -18.04 18.84 15.95
N MET A 308 -18.14 17.97 16.96
CA MET A 308 -18.77 18.28 18.25
C MET A 308 -17.94 19.27 19.08
N ASN A 309 -16.61 19.20 19.00
CA ASN A 309 -15.71 20.06 19.77
C ASN A 309 -15.11 21.22 18.95
N MET A 310 -15.57 21.41 17.71
CA MET A 310 -15.06 22.39 16.74
C MET A 310 -14.95 23.81 17.32
N LEU A 311 -16.05 24.35 17.84
CA LEU A 311 -16.09 25.73 18.34
C LEU A 311 -15.18 25.94 19.55
N GLN A 312 -15.09 24.94 20.43
CA GLN A 312 -14.18 24.96 21.57
C GLN A 312 -12.73 25.00 21.10
N LYS A 313 -12.35 24.13 20.16
CA LYS A 313 -10.99 24.08 19.61
C LYS A 313 -10.62 25.35 18.83
N VAL A 314 -11.57 25.96 18.13
CA VAL A 314 -11.38 27.28 17.49
C VAL A 314 -11.06 28.36 18.52
N SER A 315 -11.76 28.39 19.65
CA SER A 315 -11.50 29.35 20.73
C SER A 315 -10.12 29.10 21.37
N GLU A 316 -9.79 27.83 21.63
CA GLU A 316 -8.49 27.42 22.17
C GLU A 316 -7.34 27.85 21.24
N MET A 317 -7.49 27.62 19.93
CA MET A 317 -6.50 28.04 18.92
C MET A 317 -6.33 29.56 18.88
N LYS A 318 -7.42 30.33 18.94
CA LYS A 318 -7.35 31.81 18.97
C LYS A 318 -6.64 32.34 20.21
N GLY A 319 -6.76 31.65 21.35
CA GLY A 319 -6.10 32.04 22.59
C GLY A 319 -4.61 31.73 22.64
N MET A 320 -4.13 30.72 21.90
CA MET A 320 -2.73 30.29 21.92
C MET A 320 -1.88 30.80 20.75
N MET A 321 -2.49 31.17 19.63
CA MET A 321 -1.76 31.58 18.43
C MET A 321 -1.52 33.09 18.40
N VAL A 322 -0.27 33.48 18.16
CA VAL A 322 0.13 34.86 17.89
C VAL A 322 0.34 35.03 16.39
N ASP A 323 0.14 36.25 15.87
CA ASP A 323 0.26 36.56 14.44
C ASP A 323 1.60 36.14 13.83
N GLU A 324 2.69 36.19 14.61
CA GLU A 324 4.04 35.78 14.22
C GLU A 324 4.16 34.29 13.89
N HIS A 325 3.31 33.45 14.48
CA HIS A 325 3.33 31.99 14.32
C HIS A 325 2.31 31.47 13.29
N LEU A 326 1.48 32.34 12.71
CA LEU A 326 0.51 31.95 11.68
C LEU A 326 1.15 31.30 10.44
N PRO A 327 2.33 31.75 9.95
CA PRO A 327 3.03 31.06 8.86
C PRO A 327 3.39 29.62 9.20
N TRP A 328 3.85 29.37 10.43
CA TRP A 328 4.16 28.02 10.90
C TRP A 328 2.92 27.14 10.97
N LEU A 329 1.82 27.68 11.51
CA LEU A 329 0.55 26.94 11.59
C LEU A 329 0.02 26.56 10.20
N ALA A 330 0.10 27.48 9.25
CA ALA A 330 -0.29 27.21 7.86
C ALA A 330 0.58 26.11 7.23
N GLN A 331 1.89 26.17 7.44
CA GLN A 331 2.83 25.16 6.98
C GLN A 331 2.57 23.79 7.60
N TYR A 332 2.38 23.74 8.93
CA TYR A 332 2.03 22.52 9.64
C TYR A 332 0.72 21.92 9.11
N LEU A 333 -0.33 22.73 8.98
CA LEU A 333 -1.62 22.27 8.49
C LEU A 333 -1.51 21.71 7.06
N VAL A 334 -0.88 22.44 6.13
CA VAL A 334 -0.81 22.04 4.72
C VAL A 334 0.14 20.86 4.51
N MET A 335 1.35 20.89 5.09
CA MET A 335 2.39 19.90 4.84
C MET A 335 2.29 18.64 5.70
N LYS A 336 1.74 18.72 6.93
CA LYS A 336 1.69 17.57 7.85
C LYS A 336 0.30 16.96 7.98
N ARG A 337 -0.77 17.75 7.81
CA ARG A 337 -2.15 17.27 7.98
C ARG A 337 -2.85 17.07 6.65
N VAL A 338 -3.03 18.13 5.89
CA VAL A 338 -3.79 18.12 4.62
C VAL A 338 -3.13 17.24 3.55
N SER A 339 -1.81 17.27 3.43
CA SER A 339 -1.07 16.37 2.53
C SER A 339 -1.35 14.88 2.81
N ALA A 340 -1.64 14.55 4.08
CA ALA A 340 -1.68 13.20 4.60
C ALA A 340 -3.09 12.65 4.80
N GLU A 341 -4.01 13.50 5.24
CA GLU A 341 -5.25 13.09 5.89
C GLU A 341 -6.49 13.57 5.10
N SER A 342 -6.69 13.01 3.91
CA SER A 342 -7.81 13.36 3.02
C SER A 342 -9.19 13.32 3.70
N ASN A 343 -9.37 12.37 4.62
CA ASN A 343 -10.62 12.11 5.32
C ASN A 343 -11.03 13.28 6.23
N PHE A 344 -10.07 14.06 6.71
CA PHE A 344 -10.32 15.20 7.60
C PHE A 344 -10.38 16.55 6.87
N HIS A 345 -10.30 16.60 5.53
CA HIS A 345 -10.32 17.88 4.82
C HIS A 345 -11.58 18.70 5.06
N ASN A 346 -12.76 18.07 5.13
CA ASN A 346 -14.00 18.77 5.49
C ASN A 346 -13.88 19.38 6.88
N LEU A 347 -13.36 18.63 7.84
CA LEU A 347 -13.19 19.09 9.21
C LEU A 347 -12.20 20.27 9.28
N TYR A 348 -11.06 20.16 8.59
CA TYR A 348 -10.05 21.22 8.53
C TYR A 348 -10.57 22.47 7.79
N ALA A 349 -11.32 22.32 6.71
CA ALA A 349 -11.89 23.44 5.97
C ALA A 349 -12.96 24.17 6.82
N THR A 350 -13.81 23.42 7.52
CA THR A 350 -14.77 23.98 8.48
C THR A 350 -14.03 24.68 9.63
N PHE A 351 -12.97 24.09 10.17
CA PHE A 351 -12.15 24.69 11.24
C PHE A 351 -11.53 26.03 10.81
N VAL A 352 -10.88 26.06 9.65
CA VAL A 352 -10.26 27.27 9.08
C VAL A 352 -11.31 28.36 8.81
N THR A 353 -12.48 27.96 8.29
CA THR A 353 -13.61 28.87 8.08
C THR A 353 -14.14 29.42 9.40
N ALA A 354 -14.30 28.58 10.43
CA ALA A 354 -14.77 28.97 11.76
C ALA A 354 -13.77 29.83 12.53
N LEU A 355 -12.47 29.64 12.30
CA LEU A 355 -11.42 30.52 12.85
C LEU A 355 -11.61 31.94 12.34
N GLY A 356 -12.00 32.11 11.07
CA GLY A 356 -12.37 33.40 10.48
C GLY A 356 -11.21 34.39 10.36
N ASN A 357 -9.96 33.94 10.53
CA ASN A 357 -8.77 34.79 10.41
C ASN A 357 -8.39 34.94 8.94
N ARG A 358 -8.63 36.13 8.37
CA ARG A 358 -8.37 36.42 6.94
C ARG A 358 -6.89 36.30 6.58
N THR A 359 -6.00 36.72 7.47
CA THR A 359 -4.55 36.65 7.28
C THR A 359 -4.10 35.20 7.22
N LEU A 360 -4.52 34.37 8.18
CA LEU A 360 -4.20 32.95 8.16
C LEU A 360 -4.75 32.27 6.90
N ASN A 361 -5.98 32.57 6.49
CA ASN A 361 -6.58 31.99 5.29
C ASN A 361 -5.77 32.33 4.03
N ALA A 362 -5.25 33.55 3.93
CA ALA A 362 -4.39 33.96 2.82
C ALA A 362 -3.04 33.22 2.84
N ILE A 363 -2.45 33.03 4.03
CA ILE A 363 -1.19 32.30 4.20
C ILE A 363 -1.37 30.81 3.88
N ILE A 364 -2.43 30.16 4.38
CA ILE A 364 -2.78 28.77 4.07
C ILE A 364 -2.94 28.58 2.56
N LEU A 365 -3.65 29.50 1.90
CA LEU A 365 -3.86 29.42 0.46
C LEU A 365 -2.54 29.58 -0.32
N LYS A 366 -1.70 30.56 0.08
CA LYS A 366 -0.37 30.75 -0.50
C LYS A 366 0.50 29.49 -0.34
N GLU A 367 0.48 28.90 0.84
CA GLU A 367 1.24 27.69 1.16
C GLU A 367 0.71 26.48 0.39
N THR A 368 -0.61 26.36 0.21
CA THR A 368 -1.23 25.34 -0.63
C THR A 368 -0.76 25.46 -2.08
N TYR A 369 -0.80 26.66 -2.67
CA TYR A 369 -0.30 26.88 -4.02
C TYR A 369 1.20 26.61 -4.14
N ARG A 370 2.00 26.97 -3.13
CA ARG A 370 3.44 26.68 -3.09
C ARG A 370 3.69 25.17 -3.19
N ASN A 371 3.06 24.39 -2.32
CA ASN A 371 3.22 22.93 -2.29
C ASN A 371 2.73 22.28 -3.59
N ILE A 372 1.64 22.77 -4.18
CA ILE A 372 1.14 22.34 -5.49
C ILE A 372 2.16 22.66 -6.60
N LYS A 373 2.64 23.90 -6.71
CA LYS A 373 3.62 24.30 -7.74
C LYS A 373 4.94 23.54 -7.61
N VAL A 374 5.45 23.37 -6.38
CA VAL A 374 6.64 22.57 -6.10
C VAL A 374 6.46 21.13 -6.59
N THR A 375 5.30 20.53 -6.34
CA THR A 375 5.02 19.15 -6.74
C THR A 375 4.80 19.04 -8.25
N VAL A 376 3.97 19.91 -8.83
CA VAL A 376 3.58 19.89 -10.23
C VAL A 376 4.71 20.38 -11.13
N THR A 377 5.24 21.58 -10.90
CA THR A 377 6.23 22.19 -11.78
C THR A 377 7.62 21.57 -11.59
N TYR A 378 8.12 21.47 -10.35
CA TYR A 378 9.51 21.09 -10.12
C TYR A 378 9.77 19.58 -10.11
N LYS A 379 8.76 18.76 -9.78
CA LYS A 379 8.92 17.29 -9.77
C LYS A 379 8.28 16.61 -10.97
N ILE A 380 7.04 16.95 -11.31
CA ILE A 380 6.30 16.25 -12.36
C ILE A 380 6.65 16.81 -13.75
N LEU A 381 6.70 18.13 -13.91
CA LEU A 381 6.90 18.75 -15.22
C LEU A 381 8.39 18.94 -15.59
N LEU A 382 9.29 19.13 -14.62
CA LEU A 382 10.70 19.48 -14.89
C LEU A 382 11.73 18.36 -14.65
N ARG A 383 11.41 17.25 -13.97
CA ARG A 383 12.38 16.15 -13.81
C ARG A 383 12.33 15.18 -14.98
N SER A 384 13.49 14.91 -15.56
CA SER A 384 13.75 13.91 -16.61
C SER A 384 13.94 12.48 -16.08
N ASP A 385 13.95 12.30 -14.75
CA ASP A 385 14.11 10.99 -14.12
C ASP A 385 12.74 10.31 -13.97
N LYS A 386 12.28 9.72 -15.08
CA LYS A 386 10.94 9.16 -15.26
C LYS A 386 10.72 7.79 -14.61
N ALA A 387 11.67 7.30 -13.81
CA ALA A 387 11.65 5.95 -13.25
C ALA A 387 11.22 5.86 -11.76
N ALA A 388 11.19 6.97 -11.02
CA ALA A 388 10.98 6.96 -9.56
C ALA A 388 9.91 7.96 -9.07
N ALA A 389 8.82 8.11 -9.83
CA ALA A 389 7.71 8.97 -9.42
C ALA A 389 6.79 8.19 -8.46
N ASN A 390 6.97 8.41 -7.15
CA ASN A 390 6.32 7.66 -6.08
C ASN A 390 4.77 7.80 -6.12
N PHE A 391 4.05 6.71 -5.84
CA PHE A 391 2.57 6.73 -5.66
C PHE A 391 2.14 7.75 -4.60
N SER A 392 2.98 7.97 -3.59
CA SER A 392 2.80 9.00 -2.56
C SER A 392 2.65 10.41 -3.15
N ASP A 393 3.36 10.74 -4.23
CA ASP A 393 3.32 12.07 -4.84
C ASP A 393 2.00 12.27 -5.62
N ARG A 394 1.44 11.20 -6.20
CA ARG A 394 0.10 11.24 -6.84
C ARG A 394 -0.99 11.48 -5.81
N THR A 395 -0.95 10.75 -4.69
CA THR A 395 -1.92 10.89 -3.61
C THR A 395 -1.79 12.25 -2.92
N LEU A 396 -0.56 12.69 -2.66
CA LEU A 396 -0.27 14.03 -2.15
C LEU A 396 -0.90 15.12 -3.03
N LEU A 397 -0.68 15.03 -4.35
CA LEU A 397 -1.20 16.03 -5.28
C LEU A 397 -2.74 16.01 -5.31
N LYS A 398 -3.36 14.82 -5.33
CA LYS A 398 -4.82 14.69 -5.22
C LYS A 398 -5.36 15.29 -3.91
N ASN A 399 -4.69 15.06 -2.79
CA ASN A 399 -5.06 15.60 -1.49
C ASN A 399 -5.00 17.14 -1.50
N LEU A 400 -3.89 17.71 -1.97
CA LEU A 400 -3.73 19.16 -2.09
C LEU A 400 -4.75 19.76 -3.07
N GLY A 401 -5.07 19.08 -4.17
CA GLY A 401 -6.10 19.51 -5.12
C GLY A 401 -7.51 19.54 -4.49
N HIS A 402 -7.88 18.48 -3.78
CA HIS A 402 -9.15 18.43 -3.05
C HIS A 402 -9.22 19.57 -2.02
N TRP A 403 -8.17 19.73 -1.21
CA TRP A 403 -8.07 20.82 -0.23
C TRP A 403 -8.20 22.20 -0.86
N LEU A 404 -7.48 22.46 -1.96
CA LEU A 404 -7.53 23.72 -2.68
C LEU A 404 -8.97 24.06 -3.10
N GLY A 405 -9.70 23.11 -3.67
CA GLY A 405 -11.11 23.30 -4.04
C GLY A 405 -11.99 23.66 -2.84
N MET A 406 -11.74 23.06 -1.67
CA MET A 406 -12.50 23.31 -0.45
C MET A 406 -12.26 24.69 0.17
N VAL A 407 -11.01 25.16 0.15
CA VAL A 407 -10.66 26.48 0.73
C VAL A 407 -10.84 27.64 -0.27
N THR A 408 -11.16 27.34 -1.53
CA THR A 408 -11.42 28.34 -2.58
C THR A 408 -12.85 28.23 -3.12
N LEU A 409 -13.10 27.30 -4.05
CA LEU A 409 -14.33 27.18 -4.81
C LEU A 409 -15.55 26.93 -3.91
N MET A 410 -15.43 26.03 -2.94
CA MET A 410 -16.54 25.72 -2.00
C MET A 410 -16.96 26.92 -1.14
N VAL A 411 -16.05 27.89 -0.93
CA VAL A 411 -16.33 29.13 -0.21
C VAL A 411 -16.48 30.33 -1.14
N ASN A 412 -16.86 30.09 -2.40
CA ASN A 412 -17.10 31.07 -3.46
C ASN A 412 -15.90 32.01 -3.71
N LYS A 413 -14.68 31.49 -3.64
CA LYS A 413 -13.45 32.22 -4.00
C LYS A 413 -12.84 31.64 -5.28
N PRO A 414 -12.49 32.49 -6.27
CA PRO A 414 -11.94 32.00 -7.52
C PRO A 414 -10.49 31.55 -7.36
N ILE A 415 -10.10 30.56 -8.16
CA ILE A 415 -8.70 30.24 -8.42
C ILE A 415 -8.22 31.16 -9.55
N LEU A 416 -7.37 32.13 -9.22
CA LEU A 416 -6.87 33.09 -10.20
C LEU A 416 -5.79 32.46 -11.07
N HIS A 417 -5.80 32.75 -12.36
CA HIS A 417 -4.82 32.26 -13.33
C HIS A 417 -3.35 32.56 -12.93
N ARG A 418 -3.09 33.71 -12.29
CA ARG A 418 -1.75 34.07 -11.78
C ARG A 418 -1.26 33.12 -10.68
N ASP A 419 -2.19 32.55 -9.93
CA ASP A 419 -1.91 31.67 -8.79
C ASP A 419 -1.83 30.22 -9.26
N LEU A 420 -2.77 29.76 -10.09
CA LEU A 420 -2.73 28.46 -10.75
C LEU A 420 -3.50 28.50 -12.08
N ASP A 421 -2.79 28.40 -13.20
CA ASP A 421 -3.41 28.25 -14.51
C ASP A 421 -3.72 26.78 -14.80
N VAL A 422 -4.94 26.38 -14.43
CA VAL A 422 -5.47 25.02 -14.65
C VAL A 422 -5.50 24.64 -16.13
N LYS A 423 -5.77 25.59 -17.04
CA LYS A 423 -5.93 25.31 -18.47
C LYS A 423 -4.58 25.02 -19.11
N SER A 424 -3.60 25.89 -18.92
CA SER A 424 -2.26 25.66 -19.48
C SER A 424 -1.61 24.44 -18.85
N LEU A 425 -1.87 24.17 -17.57
CA LEU A 425 -1.37 22.97 -16.90
C LEU A 425 -1.88 21.68 -17.56
N LEU A 426 -3.16 21.61 -17.90
CA LEU A 426 -3.74 20.45 -18.60
C LEU A 426 -3.18 20.31 -20.02
N LEU A 427 -3.02 21.41 -20.74
CA LEU A 427 -2.43 21.43 -22.07
C LEU A 427 -0.97 20.96 -22.03
N GLU A 428 -0.16 21.48 -21.11
CA GLU A 428 1.24 21.07 -20.96
C GLU A 428 1.37 19.59 -20.62
N ALA A 429 0.53 19.06 -19.73
CA ALA A 429 0.49 17.63 -19.42
C ALA A 429 0.13 16.79 -20.65
N PHE A 430 -0.83 17.25 -21.45
CA PHE A 430 -1.22 16.59 -22.70
C PHE A 430 -0.06 16.53 -23.70
N TRP A 431 0.70 17.61 -23.86
CA TRP A 431 1.86 17.64 -24.75
C TRP A 431 3.03 16.78 -24.26
N LYS A 432 3.21 16.62 -22.94
CA LYS A 432 4.30 15.82 -22.36
C LYS A 432 4.04 14.31 -22.38
N GLY A 433 2.78 13.90 -22.27
CA GLY A 433 2.36 12.51 -22.49
C GLY A 433 1.51 11.91 -21.36
N GLN A 434 1.29 10.60 -21.46
CA GLN A 434 0.36 9.88 -20.58
C GLN A 434 0.78 9.88 -19.11
N GLN A 435 2.09 9.91 -18.81
CA GLN A 435 2.57 9.91 -17.42
C GLN A 435 2.20 11.20 -16.70
N GLU A 436 2.37 12.35 -17.33
CA GLU A 436 2.04 13.67 -16.78
C GLU A 436 0.52 13.85 -16.63
N LEU A 437 -0.26 13.36 -17.61
CA LEU A 437 -1.72 13.31 -17.52
C LEU A 437 -2.21 12.50 -16.31
N LEU A 438 -1.51 11.42 -15.94
CA LEU A 438 -1.86 10.57 -14.80
C LEU A 438 -1.76 11.31 -13.45
N TYR A 439 -1.01 12.41 -13.38
CA TYR A 439 -0.96 13.29 -12.21
C TYR A 439 -1.95 14.46 -12.33
N VAL A 440 -1.92 15.14 -13.48
CA VAL A 440 -2.65 16.40 -13.65
C VAL A 440 -4.15 16.18 -13.74
N VAL A 441 -4.62 15.15 -14.44
CA VAL A 441 -6.07 14.92 -14.60
C VAL A 441 -6.75 14.61 -13.27
N PRO A 442 -6.28 13.66 -12.43
CA PRO A 442 -6.90 13.41 -11.12
C PRO A 442 -6.80 14.60 -10.16
N PHE A 443 -5.70 15.36 -10.22
CA PHE A 443 -5.52 16.58 -9.44
C PHE A 443 -6.58 17.65 -9.77
N LEU A 444 -6.77 17.94 -11.07
CA LEU A 444 -7.76 18.91 -11.53
C LEU A 444 -9.18 18.44 -11.26
N ALA A 445 -9.47 17.15 -11.43
CA ALA A 445 -10.77 16.58 -11.08
C ALA A 445 -11.09 16.82 -9.59
N LYS A 446 -10.13 16.60 -8.68
CA LYS A 446 -10.31 16.85 -7.25
C LYS A 446 -10.53 18.32 -6.89
N ILE A 447 -9.93 19.26 -7.62
CA ILE A 447 -10.24 20.69 -7.44
C ILE A 447 -11.70 20.96 -7.83
N LEU A 448 -12.11 20.48 -9.01
CA LEU A 448 -13.41 20.77 -9.59
C LEU A 448 -14.58 20.07 -8.89
N GLU A 449 -14.35 18.99 -8.13
CA GLU A 449 -15.37 18.37 -7.27
C GLU A 449 -16.02 19.38 -6.30
N SER A 450 -15.26 20.40 -5.87
CA SER A 450 -15.77 21.44 -4.98
C SER A 450 -16.74 22.42 -5.66
N CYS A 451 -16.75 22.50 -6.99
CA CYS A 451 -17.67 23.36 -7.75
C CYS A 451 -19.13 23.00 -7.51
N GLN A 452 -19.45 21.70 -7.32
CA GLN A 452 -20.83 21.25 -7.09
C GLN A 452 -21.45 21.89 -5.83
N LYS A 453 -20.60 22.26 -4.86
CA LYS A 453 -21.02 22.85 -3.58
C LYS A 453 -20.86 24.37 -3.55
N SER A 454 -20.36 24.97 -4.63
CA SER A 454 -20.29 26.43 -4.83
C SER A 454 -21.65 26.93 -5.33
N LYS A 455 -22.08 28.10 -4.86
CA LYS A 455 -23.36 28.70 -5.27
C LYS A 455 -23.26 29.44 -6.59
#